data_AF-A0A7U9XIE3-F1
#
_entry.id   AF-A0A7U9XIE3-F1
#
_cell.length_a   1.000
_cell.length_b   1.000
_cell.length_c   1.000
_cell.angle_alpha   90.00
_cell.angle_beta   90.00
_cell.angle_gamma   90.00
#
_symmetry.space_group_name_H-M   'P 1'
#
loop_
_entity.id
_entity.type
_entity.pdbx_description
1 polymer ?
#
loop_
_entity_poly.entity_id
_entity_poly.type
_entity_poly.pdbx_seq_one_letter_code
_entity_poly.pdbx_strand_id
1 'polypeptide(L)' 'MVGLADVIVDIVETGSTLKENGLEVLEEICPLSARMIVNQVSMQMETGRIRTLISQIKELC' A
#
# COMPACT_ATOMS: atom_id res chain seq x y z
N MET A 1 -29.83 -8.15 -9.01
CA MET A 1 -28.50 -7.52 -8.89
C MET A 1 -28.69 -6.07 -8.50
N VAL A 2 -27.99 -5.60 -7.47
CA VAL A 2 -28.04 -4.21 -7.02
C VAL A 2 -27.05 -3.42 -7.90
N GLY A 3 -27.56 -2.74 -8.93
CA GLY A 3 -26.75 -1.91 -9.83
C GLY A 3 -26.33 -0.59 -9.17
N LEU A 4 -25.37 -0.67 -8.24
CA LEU A 4 -24.85 0.49 -7.51
C LEU A 4 -23.83 1.30 -8.32
N ALA A 5 -23.02 0.61 -9.14
CA ALA A 5 -21.98 1.22 -9.95
C ALA A 5 -21.71 0.35 -11.19
N ASP A 6 -21.28 0.99 -12.28
CA ASP A 6 -20.88 0.32 -13.52
C ASP A 6 -19.48 -0.32 -13.40
N VAL A 7 -18.58 0.32 -12.64
CA VAL A 7 -17.21 -0.13 -12.36
C VAL A 7 -16.80 0.26 -10.94
N ILE A 8 -15.78 -0.42 -10.39
CA ILE A 8 -15.18 -0.12 -9.09
C ILE A 8 -13.67 0.09 -9.22
N VAL A 9 -13.09 0.81 -8.26
CA VAL A 9 -11.64 0.91 -8.08
C VAL A 9 -11.32 0.37 -6.70
N ASP A 10 -10.47 -0.65 -6.64
CA ASP A 10 -10.13 -1.35 -5.40
C ASP A 10 -8.64 -1.77 -5.39
N ILE A 11 -8.13 -2.08 -4.21
CA ILE A 11 -6.79 -2.62 -4.01
C ILE A 11 -6.84 -4.13 -4.17
N VAL A 12 -6.03 -4.65 -5.08
CA VAL A 12 -6.00 -6.09 -5.40
C VAL A 12 -4.57 -6.62 -5.39
N GLU A 13 -4.38 -7.86 -4.90
CA GLU A 13 -3.08 -8.55 -4.90
C GLU A 13 -3.05 -9.64 -5.99
N THR A 14 -3.73 -10.78 -5.78
CA THR A 14 -3.78 -11.90 -6.75
C THR A 14 -5.01 -11.86 -7.66
N GLY A 15 -5.97 -11.00 -7.36
CA GLY A 15 -7.26 -10.91 -8.06
C GLY A 15 -8.23 -12.08 -7.78
N SER A 16 -7.94 -12.97 -6.82
CA SER A 16 -8.83 -14.09 -6.48
C SER A 16 -10.21 -13.64 -6.04
N THR A 17 -10.28 -12.60 -5.18
CA THR A 17 -11.53 -12.03 -4.68
C THR A 17 -12.42 -11.49 -5.79
N LEU A 18 -11.83 -10.85 -6.81
CA LEU A 18 -12.59 -10.36 -7.96
C LEU A 18 -13.17 -11.54 -8.75
N LYS A 19 -12.35 -12.56 -9.04
CA LYS A 19 -12.77 -13.76 -9.77
C LYS A 19 -13.91 -14.51 -9.09
N GLU A 20 -13.86 -14.66 -7.76
CA GLU A 20 -14.93 -15.29 -6.98
C GLU A 20 -16.26 -14.54 -7.07
N ASN A 21 -16.23 -13.23 -7.32
CA ASN A 21 -17.40 -12.38 -7.52
C ASN A 21 -17.77 -12.20 -9.00
N GLY A 22 -17.12 -12.92 -9.92
CA GLY A 22 -17.35 -12.78 -11.36
C GLY A 22 -16.88 -11.44 -11.94
N LEU A 23 -15.95 -10.77 -11.27
CA LEU A 23 -15.33 -9.52 -11.71
C LEU A 23 -13.94 -9.77 -12.31
N GLU A 24 -13.53 -8.91 -13.23
CA GLU A 24 -12.21 -8.94 -13.87
C GLU A 24 -11.50 -7.58 -13.74
N VAL A 25 -10.17 -7.62 -13.80
CA VAL A 25 -9.35 -6.40 -13.79
C VAL A 25 -9.34 -5.81 -15.19
N LEU A 26 -9.84 -4.58 -15.32
CA LEU A 26 -9.85 -3.84 -16.58
C LEU A 26 -8.47 -3.19 -16.86
N GLU A 27 -7.91 -2.55 -15.85
CA GLU A 27 -6.65 -1.81 -15.93
C GLU A 27 -6.00 -1.75 -14.54
N GLU A 28 -4.66 -1.77 -14.49
CA GLU A 28 -3.90 -1.44 -13.29
C GLU A 28 -3.64 0.08 -13.24
N ILE A 29 -4.12 0.74 -12.19
CA ILE A 29 -3.97 2.19 -12.04
C ILE A 29 -2.57 2.56 -11.54
N CYS A 30 -2.10 1.90 -10.48
CA CYS A 30 -0.76 2.14 -9.93
C CYS A 30 -0.28 0.97 -9.06
N PRO A 31 1.06 0.77 -8.98
CA PRO A 31 1.63 -0.21 -8.07
C PRO A 31 1.51 0.26 -6.61
N LEU A 32 1.21 -0.68 -5.71
CA LEU A 32 1.15 -0.45 -4.27
C LEU A 32 2.47 -0.85 -3.60
N SER A 33 2.89 -0.10 -2.58
CA SER A 33 4.05 -0.44 -1.76
C SER A 33 3.85 0.04 -0.33
N ALA A 34 4.35 -0.73 0.64
CA ALA A 34 4.46 -0.25 2.01
C ALA A 34 5.52 0.86 2.11
N ARG A 35 5.27 1.89 2.93
CA ARG A 35 6.18 3.03 3.12
C ARG A 35 6.37 3.31 4.60
N MET A 36 7.62 3.54 5.01
CA MET A 36 7.94 4.04 6.35
C MET A 36 7.73 5.55 6.38
N ILE A 37 6.73 6.01 7.13
CA ILE A 37 6.43 7.43 7.31
C ILE A 37 6.90 7.86 8.70
N VAL A 38 7.62 9.00 8.75
CA VAL A 38 8.19 9.54 9.99
C VAL A 38 7.64 10.94 10.23
N ASN A 39 7.22 11.21 11.46
CA ASN A 39 6.86 12.55 11.88
C ASN A 39 8.09 13.49 11.84
N GLN A 40 7.94 14.67 11.22
CA GLN A 40 9.07 15.58 10.99
C GLN A 40 9.71 16.11 12.28
N VAL A 41 8.91 16.45 13.30
CA VAL A 41 9.42 16.91 14.60
C VAL A 41 10.18 15.80 15.30
N SER A 42 9.63 14.58 15.29
CA SER A 42 10.30 13.40 15.83
C SER A 42 11.62 13.12 15.09
N MET A 43 11.65 13.23 13.75
CA MET A 43 12.86 13.05 12.95
C MET A 43 13.98 14.00 13.36
N GLN A 44 13.65 15.23 13.75
CA GLN A 44 14.64 16.22 14.20
C GLN A 44 15.11 15.92 15.63
N MET A 45 14.18 15.73 16.57
CA MET A 45 14.49 15.51 17.99
C MET A 45 15.20 14.18 18.25
N GLU A 46 14.84 13.13 17.50
CA GLU A 46 15.28 11.74 17.70
C GLU A 46 16.14 11.24 16.53
N THR A 47 16.89 12.15 15.88
CA THR A 47 17.61 11.88 14.63
C THR A 47 18.41 10.59 14.66
N GLY A 48 19.21 10.37 15.71
CA GLY A 48 20.08 9.19 15.82
C GLY A 48 19.28 7.89 15.85
N ARG A 49 18.33 7.78 16.79
CA ARG A 49 17.48 6.60 16.97
C ARG A 49 16.67 6.27 15.72
N ILE A 50 16.07 7.28 15.09
CA ILE A 50 15.25 7.08 13.90
C ILE A 50 16.11 6.70 12.68
N ARG A 51 17.28 7.32 12.47
CA ARG A 51 18.18 6.94 11.38
C ARG A 51 18.69 5.51 11.52
N THR A 52 19.02 5.08 12.73
CA THR A 52 19.39 3.68 12.99
C THR A 52 18.26 2.73 12.58
N LEU A 53 17.03 3.01 13.00
CA LEU A 53 15.87 2.20 12.63
C LEU A 53 15.64 2.17 11.10
N ILE A 54 15.75 3.32 10.43
CA ILE A 54 15.65 3.40 8.97
C ILE A 54 16.72 2.52 8.30
N SER A 55 17.95 2.53 8.80
CA SER A 55 19.04 1.71 8.26
C SER A 55 18.75 0.22 8.43
N GLN A 56 18.33 -0.19 9.63
CA GLN A 56 18.02 -1.59 9.93
C GLN A 56 16.86 -2.12 9.07
N ILE A 57 15.81 -1.33 8.87
CA ILE A 57 14.68 -1.72 8.01
C ILE A 57 15.14 -1.81 6.55
N LYS A 58 15.99 -0.88 6.09
CA LYS A 58 16.55 -0.93 4.72
C LYS A 58 17.43 -2.14 4.44
N GLU A 59 18.07 -2.73 5.44
CA GLU A 59 18.88 -3.93 5.26
C GLU A 59 18.03 -5.22 5.21
N LEU A 60 16.81 -5.18 5.73
CA LEU A 60 15.87 -6.32 5.76
C LEU A 60 14.99 -6.42 4.51
N CYS A 61 14.82 -5.31 3.79
CA CYS A 61 13.99 -5.20 2.58
C CYS A 61 14.85 -5.14 1.33
#